data_AF-A0A518AV12-F1
#
_entry.id   AF-A0A518AV12-F1
#
_cell.length_a   1.000
_cell.length_b   1.000
_cell.length_c   1.000
_cell.angle_alpha   90.00
_cell.angle_beta   90.00
_cell.angle_gamma   90.00
#
_symmetry.space_group_name_H-M   'P 1'
#
loop_
_entity.id
_entity.type
_entity.pdbx_description
1 polymer ?
#
loop_
_entity_poly.entity_id
_entity_poly.type
_entity_poly.pdbx_seq_one_letter_code
_entity_poly.pdbx_strand_id
1 'polypeptide(L)'
;MTRSSLYLKDSIEAVVIAGLLTCFLARLATADVPVLLTPIALVGDAAAGLEDVVYTSYPIWSRSSSDGRLTWQADLSNGQEGIWVYDVLGSRPIALAGPGAEYESFYNQGSGFINSLGQVTLVSERGADQDIVVIDGESKTIVLSTDEQAPGLAPGISISPGSVGVSISDGGIVSFRRTLDGPGITTDNDNSWWIGPVNNPQVLLREGDPAPGLPGDQIGGLVSGFSKNDAGYAAVPDSLQSGRRAIWAGVPGDVQLVASEGAPVPGFPEQFFGSFINQLAQVSSSNEVVFRSRIVDASSQPVGDALFVGGPGNLSSVLATGDPSPFGEGETIQTIGTPSLNRVGKALVTATLESENGNTRGVLMSFDLDDPMDASLIVEVGDIAPGTDTAITSLPGGYINDRGDVLFSARLAGFGPANFGHGYWLKPADRPTQVVSFEGQTIDFLEQGKLVQRDLRTSGIPTGLSEMGTVGVLLSFEQGGGGLFLAQINPIPEPSTSILLVVAVSCVALLRRR
;
A
#
# COMPACT_ATOMS: atom_id res chain seq x y z
N MET A 1 35.02 -1.93 60.75
CA MET A 1 34.59 -2.10 59.34
C MET A 1 33.92 -0.82 58.90
N THR A 2 34.55 -0.12 57.96
CA THR A 2 34.27 1.27 57.58
C THR A 2 33.11 1.35 56.59
N ARG A 3 32.29 2.41 56.69
CA ARG A 3 31.12 2.68 55.81
C ARG A 3 31.42 2.53 54.31
N SER A 4 32.69 2.67 53.90
CA SER A 4 33.15 2.50 52.53
C SER A 4 32.97 1.09 51.94
N SER A 5 32.96 0.01 52.76
CA SER A 5 32.76 -1.35 52.23
C SER A 5 31.30 -1.69 51.95
N LEU A 6 30.35 -0.96 52.54
CA LEU A 6 28.92 -1.15 52.24
C LEU A 6 28.58 -0.56 50.87
N TYR A 7 29.10 0.64 50.57
CA TYR A 7 28.86 1.31 49.29
C TYR A 7 29.35 0.51 48.09
N LEU A 8 30.50 -0.16 48.22
CA LEU A 8 31.08 -0.94 47.11
C LEU A 8 30.20 -2.17 46.76
N LYS A 9 29.60 -2.81 47.77
CA LYS A 9 28.74 -3.98 47.57
C LYS A 9 27.42 -3.59 46.86
N ASP A 10 26.80 -2.50 47.29
CA ASP A 10 25.55 -2.01 46.70
C ASP A 10 25.75 -1.56 45.24
N SER A 11 26.91 -0.98 44.90
CA SER A 11 27.24 -0.62 43.52
C SER A 11 27.49 -1.84 42.61
N ILE A 12 28.06 -2.92 43.13
CA ILE A 12 28.28 -4.15 42.34
C ILE A 12 26.96 -4.88 42.08
N GLU A 13 26.07 -4.96 43.08
CA GLU A 13 24.74 -5.56 42.88
C GLU A 13 23.92 -4.77 41.86
N ALA A 14 23.98 -3.43 41.88
CA ALA A 14 23.30 -2.59 40.88
C ALA A 14 23.83 -2.83 39.45
N VAL A 15 25.15 -2.95 39.26
CA VAL A 15 25.75 -3.20 37.94
C VAL A 15 25.40 -4.61 37.42
N VAL A 16 25.38 -5.62 38.29
CA VAL A 16 25.01 -6.99 37.91
C VAL A 16 23.53 -7.07 37.53
N ILE A 17 22.64 -6.41 38.27
CA ILE A 17 21.21 -6.36 37.95
C ILE A 17 20.99 -5.65 36.60
N ALA A 18 21.68 -4.53 36.36
CA ALA A 18 21.61 -3.82 35.08
C ALA A 18 22.10 -4.68 33.90
N GLY A 19 23.19 -5.44 34.08
CA GLY A 19 23.70 -6.37 33.07
C GLY A 19 22.72 -7.51 32.77
N LEU A 20 22.15 -8.14 33.80
CA LEU A 20 21.16 -9.22 33.63
C LEU A 20 19.86 -8.73 32.99
N LEU A 21 19.39 -7.53 33.35
CA LEU A 21 18.21 -6.91 32.74
C LEU A 21 18.45 -6.59 31.26
N THR A 22 19.65 -6.08 30.93
CA THR A 22 20.05 -5.80 29.54
C THR A 22 20.08 -7.09 28.71
N CYS A 23 20.66 -8.17 29.23
CA CYS A 23 20.65 -9.48 28.57
C CYS A 23 19.25 -10.08 28.43
N PHE A 24 18.38 -9.93 29.45
CA PHE A 24 17.00 -10.41 29.39
C PHE A 24 16.15 -9.63 28.37
N LEU A 25 16.31 -8.31 28.31
CA LEU A 25 15.65 -7.45 27.33
C LEU A 25 16.16 -7.70 25.91
N ALA A 26 17.47 -7.91 25.72
CA ALA A 26 18.03 -8.32 24.44
C ALA A 26 17.47 -9.67 23.98
N ARG A 27 17.28 -10.61 24.92
CA ARG A 27 16.71 -11.93 24.61
C ARG A 27 15.21 -11.88 24.30
N LEU A 28 14.46 -10.98 24.95
CA LEU A 28 13.07 -10.67 24.60
C LEU A 28 12.96 -9.99 23.23
N ALA A 29 13.93 -9.14 22.87
CA ALA A 29 13.99 -8.51 21.55
C ALA A 29 14.32 -9.49 20.41
N THR A 30 14.97 -10.62 20.72
CA THR A 30 15.28 -11.69 19.75
C THR A 30 14.30 -12.86 19.77
N ALA A 31 13.38 -12.92 20.73
CA ALA A 31 12.37 -13.97 20.73
C ALA A 31 11.44 -13.73 19.56
N ASP A 32 11.13 -14.77 18.79
CA ASP A 32 10.08 -14.77 17.77
C ASP A 32 8.74 -14.46 18.46
N VAL A 33 8.44 -13.17 18.66
CA VAL A 33 7.12 -12.75 19.10
C VAL A 33 6.23 -12.92 17.88
N PRO A 34 5.28 -13.88 17.90
CA PRO A 34 4.40 -14.07 16.77
C PRO A 34 3.59 -12.80 16.55
N VAL A 35 3.32 -12.47 15.29
CA VAL A 35 2.39 -11.40 14.93
C VAL A 35 1.03 -11.77 15.54
N LEU A 36 0.49 -10.87 16.36
CA LEU A 36 -0.82 -11.08 16.95
C LEU A 36 -1.87 -10.75 15.89
N LEU A 37 -2.63 -11.76 15.47
CA LEU A 37 -3.80 -11.57 14.63
C LEU A 37 -5.01 -11.28 15.52
N THR A 38 -5.51 -10.06 15.44
CA THR A 38 -6.73 -9.65 16.16
C THR A 38 -7.90 -9.67 15.20
N PRO A 39 -8.96 -10.48 15.43
CA PRO A 39 -10.15 -10.43 14.60
C PRO A 39 -10.85 -9.08 14.78
N ILE A 40 -11.12 -8.41 13.66
CA ILE A 40 -11.84 -7.12 13.62
C ILE A 40 -13.31 -7.35 13.30
N ALA A 41 -13.58 -8.27 12.37
CA ALA A 41 -14.93 -8.65 11.96
C ALA A 41 -14.90 -10.07 11.39
N LEU A 42 -15.72 -11.00 11.91
CA LEU A 42 -15.86 -12.35 11.38
C LEU A 42 -17.24 -12.54 10.72
N VAL A 43 -17.31 -13.42 9.72
CA VAL A 43 -18.60 -13.85 9.18
C VAL A 43 -19.40 -14.54 10.29
N GLY A 44 -20.62 -14.09 10.52
CA GLY A 44 -21.51 -14.56 11.58
C GLY A 44 -21.46 -13.74 12.86
N ASP A 45 -20.46 -12.86 13.03
CA ASP A 45 -20.43 -11.92 14.17
C ASP A 45 -21.47 -10.81 13.99
N ALA A 46 -21.92 -10.26 15.12
CA ALA A 46 -22.74 -9.06 15.15
C ALA A 46 -22.01 -7.92 14.42
N ALA A 47 -22.73 -7.27 13.49
CA ALA A 47 -22.23 -6.13 12.77
C ALA A 47 -22.09 -4.96 13.74
N ALA A 48 -20.86 -4.45 13.90
CA ALA A 48 -20.57 -3.43 14.89
C ALA A 48 -21.45 -2.19 14.65
N GLY A 49 -22.09 -1.69 15.72
CA GLY A 49 -22.99 -0.55 15.67
C GLY A 49 -24.41 -0.85 15.19
N LEU A 50 -24.76 -2.12 14.87
CA LEU A 50 -26.09 -2.51 14.42
C LEU A 50 -26.70 -3.58 15.35
N GLU A 51 -27.97 -3.43 15.69
CA GLU A 51 -28.71 -4.40 16.50
C GLU A 51 -29.25 -5.53 15.62
N ASP A 52 -29.10 -6.78 16.07
CA ASP A 52 -29.64 -8.00 15.43
C ASP A 52 -29.23 -8.22 13.95
N VAL A 53 -28.13 -7.59 13.53
CA VAL A 53 -27.55 -7.76 12.18
C VAL A 53 -26.18 -8.40 12.31
N VAL A 54 -25.86 -9.34 11.42
CA VAL A 54 -24.53 -10.01 11.38
C VAL A 54 -23.86 -9.82 10.03
N TYR A 55 -22.53 -9.88 10.02
CA TYR A 55 -21.75 -9.93 8.78
C TYR A 55 -21.98 -11.28 8.07
N THR A 56 -22.33 -11.26 6.79
CA THR A 56 -22.55 -12.49 6.00
C THR A 56 -21.42 -12.78 5.03
N SER A 57 -20.73 -11.74 4.57
CA SER A 57 -19.72 -11.82 3.51
C SER A 57 -18.84 -10.57 3.52
N TYR A 58 -17.61 -10.71 3.01
CA TYR A 58 -16.67 -9.60 2.81
C TYR A 58 -16.37 -9.50 1.31
N PRO A 59 -17.11 -8.64 0.58
CA PRO A 59 -17.07 -8.57 -0.88
C PRO A 59 -15.83 -7.82 -1.43
N ILE A 60 -14.65 -8.13 -0.89
CA ILE A 60 -13.35 -8.18 -1.61
C ILE A 60 -12.32 -7.09 -1.25
N TRP A 61 -12.64 -6.01 -0.50
CA TRP A 61 -11.57 -5.06 -0.11
C TRP A 61 -11.70 -4.44 1.28
N SER A 62 -10.56 -4.34 1.95
CA SER A 62 -10.30 -3.34 2.97
C SER A 62 -9.19 -2.40 2.52
N ARG A 63 -9.04 -1.28 3.22
CA ARG A 63 -7.94 -0.33 3.04
C ARG A 63 -7.36 0.00 4.40
N SER A 64 -6.08 0.32 4.42
CA SER A 64 -5.38 0.86 5.58
C SER A 64 -4.95 2.29 5.29
N SER A 65 -5.06 3.13 6.31
CA SER A 65 -4.43 4.45 6.32
C SER A 65 -3.00 4.34 6.86
N SER A 66 -2.20 5.38 6.62
CA SER A 66 -0.82 5.45 7.13
C SER A 66 -0.77 5.40 8.66
N ASP A 67 -1.78 5.88 9.37
CA ASP A 67 -1.87 5.81 10.83
C ASP A 67 -2.60 4.56 11.35
N GLY A 68 -2.82 3.55 10.49
CA GLY A 68 -3.27 2.22 10.89
C GLY A 68 -4.77 2.07 11.11
N ARG A 69 -5.59 3.08 10.78
CA ARG A 69 -7.04 2.84 10.66
C ARG A 69 -7.32 1.92 9.49
N LEU A 70 -8.35 1.09 9.63
CA LEU A 70 -8.85 0.24 8.56
C LEU A 70 -10.25 0.66 8.14
N THR A 71 -10.55 0.48 6.86
CA THR A 71 -11.91 0.47 6.34
C THR A 71 -12.20 -0.84 5.64
N TRP A 72 -13.46 -1.27 5.66
CA TRP A 72 -13.90 -2.43 4.90
C TRP A 72 -15.37 -2.30 4.51
N GLN A 73 -15.72 -3.01 3.43
CA GLN A 73 -17.11 -3.25 3.05
C GLN A 73 -17.51 -4.66 3.47
N ALA A 74 -18.76 -4.84 3.89
CA ALA A 74 -19.33 -6.14 4.22
C ALA A 74 -20.81 -6.20 3.86
N ASP A 75 -21.25 -7.39 3.49
CA ASP A 75 -22.67 -7.72 3.31
C ASP A 75 -23.28 -8.09 4.66
N LEU A 76 -24.56 -7.77 4.82
CA LEU A 76 -25.29 -7.91 6.08
C LEU A 76 -26.46 -8.89 5.96
N SER A 77 -26.85 -9.49 7.10
CA SER A 77 -27.94 -10.49 7.16
C SER A 77 -29.33 -9.93 6.84
N ASN A 78 -29.51 -8.62 6.89
CA ASN A 78 -30.75 -7.93 6.53
C ASN A 78 -30.82 -7.55 5.03
N GLY A 79 -29.83 -7.98 4.22
CA GLY A 79 -29.76 -7.67 2.79
C GLY A 79 -29.22 -6.27 2.49
N GLN A 80 -28.72 -5.55 3.49
CA GLN A 80 -27.94 -4.34 3.31
C GLN A 80 -26.45 -4.66 3.10
N GLU A 81 -25.71 -3.65 2.70
CA GLU A 81 -24.26 -3.61 2.75
C GLU A 81 -23.81 -2.39 3.57
N GLY A 82 -22.61 -2.43 4.11
CA GLY A 82 -22.07 -1.32 4.90
C GLY A 82 -20.61 -1.05 4.62
N ILE A 83 -20.17 0.14 5.01
CA ILE A 83 -18.76 0.51 5.12
C ILE A 83 -18.49 0.81 6.58
N TRP A 84 -17.45 0.20 7.12
CA TRP A 84 -16.99 0.41 8.50
C TRP A 84 -15.61 1.05 8.52
N VAL A 85 -15.32 1.69 9.64
CA VAL A 85 -13.98 2.12 10.05
C VAL A 85 -13.62 1.39 11.34
N TYR A 86 -12.36 0.98 11.43
CA TYR A 86 -11.72 0.53 12.67
C TYR A 86 -10.60 1.50 13.02
N ASP A 87 -10.72 2.10 14.19
CA ASP A 87 -9.75 3.04 14.75
C ASP A 87 -9.59 2.82 16.28
N VAL A 88 -9.03 3.78 17.00
CA VAL A 88 -8.84 3.72 18.46
C VAL A 88 -10.16 3.58 19.25
N LEU A 89 -11.31 3.88 18.65
CA LEU A 89 -12.64 3.71 19.22
C LEU A 89 -13.25 2.33 18.91
N GLY A 90 -12.54 1.49 18.13
CA GLY A 90 -13.02 0.21 17.65
C GLY A 90 -13.77 0.28 16.32
N SER A 91 -14.49 -0.78 16.00
CA SER A 91 -15.26 -0.91 14.76
C SER A 91 -16.57 -0.10 14.84
N ARG A 92 -16.84 0.74 13.84
CA ARG A 92 -18.13 1.46 13.70
C ARG A 92 -18.55 1.61 12.25
N PRO A 93 -19.85 1.57 11.93
CA PRO A 93 -20.33 1.81 10.58
C PRO A 93 -20.23 3.30 10.28
N ILE A 94 -19.87 3.63 9.04
CA ILE A 94 -19.83 5.01 8.54
C ILE A 94 -20.83 5.26 7.41
N ALA A 95 -21.22 4.21 6.69
CA ALA A 95 -22.24 4.27 5.67
C ALA A 95 -22.95 2.91 5.56
N LEU A 96 -24.26 2.94 5.25
CA LEU A 96 -25.06 1.75 4.94
C LEU A 96 -25.78 1.95 3.61
N ALA A 97 -25.89 0.89 2.82
CA ALA A 97 -26.67 0.88 1.59
C ALA A 97 -27.62 -0.32 1.55
N GLY A 98 -28.70 -0.19 0.77
CA GLY A 98 -29.75 -1.21 0.62
C GLY A 98 -31.08 -0.85 1.31
N PRO A 99 -31.97 -1.83 1.55
CA PRO A 99 -33.34 -1.57 1.98
C PRO A 99 -33.43 -0.74 3.27
N GLY A 100 -34.02 0.46 3.18
CA GLY A 100 -34.19 1.36 4.33
C GLY A 100 -32.91 2.06 4.80
N ALA A 101 -31.80 1.92 4.07
CA ALA A 101 -30.57 2.66 4.30
C ALA A 101 -30.59 4.02 3.57
N GLU A 102 -29.56 4.83 3.81
CA GLU A 102 -29.40 6.15 3.17
C GLU A 102 -29.00 6.06 1.70
N TYR A 103 -28.25 5.02 1.34
CA TYR A 103 -27.75 4.77 0.01
C TYR A 103 -28.43 3.52 -0.57
N GLU A 104 -28.55 3.44 -1.89
CA GLU A 104 -29.13 2.27 -2.55
C GLU A 104 -28.10 1.15 -2.70
N SER A 105 -26.89 1.52 -3.13
CA SER A 105 -25.74 0.64 -3.21
C SER A 105 -24.42 1.42 -3.07
N PHE A 106 -23.32 0.69 -2.82
CA PHE A 106 -21.95 1.17 -2.97
C PHE A 106 -21.32 0.59 -4.23
N TYR A 107 -20.62 1.45 -4.98
CA TYR A 107 -19.93 0.99 -6.17
C TYR A 107 -18.65 0.22 -5.84
N ASN A 108 -18.61 -1.06 -6.22
CA ASN A 108 -17.61 -2.05 -5.81
C ASN A 108 -16.15 -1.81 -6.26
N GLN A 109 -15.80 -0.68 -6.88
CA GLN A 109 -14.41 -0.42 -7.29
C GLN A 109 -13.90 0.97 -6.90
N GLY A 110 -14.70 1.76 -6.17
CA GLY A 110 -14.34 3.12 -5.79
C GLY A 110 -14.37 3.42 -4.30
N SER A 111 -15.11 2.66 -3.50
CA SER A 111 -15.42 3.08 -2.13
C SER A 111 -14.43 2.59 -1.08
N GLY A 112 -14.32 3.35 0.02
CA GLY A 112 -13.65 2.93 1.24
C GLY A 112 -12.18 3.31 1.37
N PHE A 113 -11.63 4.22 0.55
CA PHE A 113 -10.27 4.72 0.81
C PHE A 113 -10.29 5.65 2.03
N ILE A 114 -9.37 5.40 2.96
CA ILE A 114 -9.23 6.15 4.22
C ILE A 114 -7.86 6.81 4.29
N ASN A 115 -7.82 8.05 4.76
CA ASN A 115 -6.57 8.76 5.04
C ASN A 115 -6.26 8.80 6.55
N SER A 116 -5.10 9.34 6.92
CA SER A 116 -4.64 9.49 8.31
C SER A 116 -5.46 10.46 9.15
N LEU A 117 -6.39 11.22 8.54
CA LEU A 117 -7.35 12.05 9.24
C LEU A 117 -8.64 11.29 9.58
N GLY A 118 -8.77 10.05 9.11
CA GLY A 118 -9.99 9.25 9.27
C GLY A 118 -11.08 9.60 8.25
N GLN A 119 -10.75 10.38 7.23
CA GLN A 119 -11.67 10.73 6.15
C GLN A 119 -11.78 9.56 5.18
N VAL A 120 -13.01 9.19 4.84
CA VAL A 120 -13.30 8.05 3.95
C VAL A 120 -14.03 8.52 2.70
N THR A 121 -13.50 8.18 1.52
CA THR A 121 -14.20 8.41 0.25
C THR A 121 -15.12 7.25 -0.08
N LEU A 122 -16.31 7.55 -0.61
CA LEU A 122 -17.22 6.58 -1.18
C LEU A 122 -17.84 7.08 -2.48
N VAL A 123 -18.24 6.14 -3.32
CA VAL A 123 -19.16 6.37 -4.44
C VAL A 123 -20.48 5.73 -4.06
N SER A 124 -21.51 6.56 -3.89
CA SER A 124 -22.86 6.10 -3.52
C SER A 124 -23.84 6.27 -4.65
N GLU A 125 -24.78 5.34 -4.75
CA GLU A 125 -25.97 5.47 -5.60
C GLU A 125 -27.16 5.98 -4.77
N ARG A 126 -27.81 7.03 -5.29
CA ARG A 126 -29.07 7.57 -4.77
C ARG A 126 -30.03 7.79 -5.94
N GLY A 127 -30.75 6.73 -6.32
CA GLY A 127 -31.63 6.75 -7.48
C GLY A 127 -30.83 6.73 -8.78
N ALA A 128 -31.03 7.74 -9.64
CA ALA A 128 -30.21 7.89 -10.85
C ALA A 128 -28.84 8.55 -10.56
N ASP A 129 -28.69 9.14 -9.38
CA ASP A 129 -27.53 9.97 -9.05
C ASP A 129 -26.38 9.15 -8.45
N GLN A 130 -25.15 9.46 -8.85
CA GLN A 130 -23.92 8.89 -8.28
C GLN A 130 -23.02 9.95 -7.66
N ASP A 131 -23.08 10.08 -6.34
CA ASP A 131 -22.27 11.04 -5.60
C ASP A 131 -20.89 10.49 -5.27
N ILE A 132 -19.87 11.34 -5.37
CA ILE A 132 -18.62 11.16 -4.63
C ILE A 132 -18.77 11.86 -3.29
N VAL A 133 -18.64 11.11 -2.20
CA VAL A 133 -18.79 11.63 -0.85
C VAL A 133 -17.51 11.38 -0.06
N VAL A 134 -17.10 12.38 0.72
CA VAL A 134 -16.10 12.22 1.79
C VAL A 134 -16.82 12.25 3.13
N ILE A 135 -16.66 11.17 3.89
CA ILE A 135 -17.15 11.05 5.26
C ILE A 135 -16.01 11.40 6.22
N ASP A 136 -16.28 12.32 7.14
CA ASP A 136 -15.37 12.72 8.22
C ASP A 136 -16.12 12.68 9.56
N GLY A 137 -15.99 11.57 10.29
CA GLY A 137 -16.81 11.30 11.46
C GLY A 137 -18.30 11.19 11.09
N GLU A 138 -19.10 12.14 11.60
CA GLU A 138 -20.54 12.27 11.25
C GLU A 138 -20.77 13.23 10.07
N SER A 139 -19.75 14.00 9.68
CA SER A 139 -19.86 14.98 8.59
C SER A 139 -19.75 14.29 7.25
N LYS A 140 -20.56 14.73 6.29
CA LYS A 140 -20.55 14.25 4.91
C LYS A 140 -20.41 15.42 3.96
N THR A 141 -19.42 15.35 3.10
CA THR A 141 -19.17 16.35 2.06
C THR A 141 -19.36 15.70 0.71
N ILE A 142 -20.34 16.17 -0.07
CA ILE A 142 -20.47 15.81 -1.47
C ILE A 142 -19.35 16.54 -2.22
N VAL A 143 -18.40 15.78 -2.76
CA VAL A 143 -17.30 16.29 -3.59
C VAL A 143 -17.81 16.63 -4.98
N LEU A 144 -18.70 15.78 -5.50
CA LEU A 144 -19.26 15.88 -6.84
C LEU A 144 -20.54 15.06 -6.92
N SER A 145 -21.60 15.61 -7.50
CA SER A 145 -22.82 14.87 -7.86
C SER A 145 -22.91 14.71 -9.38
N THR A 146 -23.60 13.66 -9.84
CA THR A 146 -23.93 13.51 -11.26
C THR A 146 -24.92 14.58 -11.70
N ASP A 147 -24.94 14.87 -12.99
CA ASP A 147 -25.78 15.90 -13.63
C ASP A 147 -25.53 17.35 -13.16
N GLU A 148 -24.63 17.55 -12.19
CA GLU A 148 -24.10 18.87 -11.86
C GLU A 148 -23.10 19.34 -12.92
N GLN A 149 -22.99 20.68 -13.06
CA GLN A 149 -21.99 21.32 -13.90
C GLN A 149 -20.59 20.85 -13.48
N ALA A 150 -19.83 20.31 -14.43
CA ALA A 150 -18.46 19.90 -14.22
C ALA A 150 -17.60 21.13 -13.86
N PRO A 151 -16.95 21.18 -12.68
CA PRO A 151 -16.18 22.34 -12.24
C PRO A 151 -15.04 22.70 -13.20
N GLY A 152 -14.92 23.99 -13.54
CA GLY A 152 -13.86 24.49 -14.42
C GLY A 152 -14.03 24.19 -15.91
N LEU A 153 -15.11 23.49 -16.31
CA LEU A 153 -15.45 23.28 -17.72
C LEU A 153 -16.47 24.29 -18.23
N ALA A 154 -16.68 24.30 -19.56
CA ALA A 154 -17.62 25.21 -20.19
C ALA A 154 -19.06 25.00 -19.67
N PRO A 155 -19.90 26.06 -19.65
CA PRO A 155 -21.28 25.95 -19.20
C PRO A 155 -22.08 24.90 -19.99
N GLY A 156 -22.79 24.04 -19.26
CA GLY A 156 -23.62 22.96 -19.80
C GLY A 156 -22.91 21.61 -19.92
N ILE A 157 -21.61 21.54 -19.62
CA ILE A 157 -20.90 20.26 -19.46
C ILE A 157 -21.15 19.73 -18.05
N SER A 158 -21.70 18.53 -17.93
CA SER A 158 -22.03 17.90 -16.66
C SER A 158 -21.23 16.62 -16.40
N ILE A 159 -21.32 16.11 -15.18
CA ILE A 159 -20.72 14.83 -14.79
C ILE A 159 -21.73 13.70 -15.05
N SER A 160 -21.34 12.70 -15.84
CA SER A 160 -22.16 11.52 -16.08
C SER A 160 -22.02 10.48 -14.96
N PRO A 161 -23.05 9.65 -14.74
CA PRO A 161 -22.93 8.42 -13.97
C PRO A 161 -21.86 7.50 -14.56
N GLY A 162 -21.18 6.71 -13.71
CA GLY A 162 -20.15 5.75 -14.12
C GLY A 162 -18.77 5.99 -13.53
N SER A 163 -18.67 6.28 -12.22
CA SER A 163 -17.37 6.50 -11.57
C SER A 163 -16.46 5.27 -11.65
N VAL A 164 -15.17 5.50 -11.87
CA VAL A 164 -14.15 4.48 -11.61
C VAL A 164 -13.08 5.08 -10.70
N GLY A 165 -12.91 4.44 -9.53
CA GLY A 165 -11.87 4.74 -8.54
C GLY A 165 -11.93 6.15 -7.95
N VAL A 166 -12.41 6.30 -6.71
CA VAL A 166 -12.12 7.50 -5.89
C VAL A 166 -11.08 7.13 -4.86
N SER A 167 -10.14 8.03 -4.58
CA SER A 167 -9.23 7.89 -3.45
C SER A 167 -8.94 9.24 -2.83
N ILE A 168 -8.46 9.22 -1.58
CA ILE A 168 -8.06 10.40 -0.81
C ILE A 168 -6.65 10.19 -0.25
N SER A 169 -5.85 11.25 -0.21
CA SER A 169 -4.52 11.25 0.41
C SER A 169 -4.57 11.77 1.86
N ASP A 170 -3.46 11.66 2.59
CA ASP A 170 -3.32 12.19 3.96
C ASP A 170 -3.36 13.72 3.98
N GLY A 171 -2.95 14.35 2.88
CA GLY A 171 -3.14 15.79 2.64
C GLY A 171 -4.59 16.21 2.32
N GLY A 172 -5.56 15.28 2.30
CA GLY A 172 -6.96 15.59 1.96
C GLY A 172 -7.18 15.84 0.47
N ILE A 173 -6.30 15.35 -0.39
CA ILE A 173 -6.42 15.46 -1.83
C ILE A 173 -7.24 14.28 -2.35
N VAL A 174 -8.40 14.58 -2.94
CA VAL A 174 -9.25 13.60 -3.62
C VAL A 174 -8.81 13.46 -5.07
N SER A 175 -8.94 12.25 -5.60
CA SER A 175 -8.75 11.97 -7.03
C SER A 175 -9.75 10.95 -7.51
N PHE A 176 -10.26 11.14 -8.72
CA PHE A 176 -11.25 10.24 -9.31
C PHE A 176 -11.34 10.38 -10.83
N ARG A 177 -11.92 9.37 -11.49
CA ARG A 177 -12.30 9.44 -12.91
C ARG A 177 -13.78 9.75 -13.06
N ARG A 178 -14.13 10.58 -14.04
CA ARG A 178 -15.51 10.77 -14.49
C ARG A 178 -15.63 10.84 -16.00
N THR A 179 -16.77 10.35 -16.47
CA THR A 179 -17.28 10.63 -17.80
C THR A 179 -18.06 11.94 -17.75
N LEU A 180 -18.00 12.70 -18.83
CA LEU A 180 -18.64 13.99 -19.02
C LEU A 180 -19.81 13.84 -19.98
N ASP A 181 -20.80 14.70 -19.85
CA ASP A 181 -21.89 14.86 -20.83
C ASP A 181 -22.10 16.34 -21.13
N GLY A 182 -22.87 16.65 -22.18
CA GLY A 182 -23.27 18.00 -22.54
C GLY A 182 -22.73 18.47 -23.89
N PRO A 183 -22.88 19.77 -24.19
CA PRO A 183 -22.56 20.32 -25.51
C PRO A 183 -21.09 20.12 -25.90
N GLY A 184 -20.87 19.46 -27.05
CA GLY A 184 -19.52 19.22 -27.58
C GLY A 184 -18.77 18.06 -26.93
N ILE A 185 -19.39 17.37 -25.96
CA ILE A 185 -18.88 16.12 -25.45
C ILE A 185 -19.27 14.98 -26.40
N THR A 186 -18.29 14.17 -26.79
CA THR A 186 -18.41 12.99 -27.64
C THR A 186 -17.63 11.85 -26.99
N THR A 187 -17.76 10.63 -27.52
CA THR A 187 -17.00 9.47 -27.05
C THR A 187 -15.48 9.61 -27.17
N ASP A 188 -15.00 10.62 -27.89
CA ASP A 188 -13.57 10.87 -28.11
C ASP A 188 -13.03 11.96 -27.16
N ASN A 189 -13.86 12.47 -26.23
CA ASN A 189 -13.46 13.51 -25.28
C ASN A 189 -14.29 13.52 -23.97
N ASP A 190 -14.97 12.43 -23.66
CA ASP A 190 -15.88 12.32 -22.53
C ASP A 190 -15.19 11.89 -21.24
N ASN A 191 -14.00 11.28 -21.27
CA ASN A 191 -13.30 10.88 -20.04
C ASN A 191 -12.41 11.99 -19.47
N SER A 192 -12.35 12.04 -18.13
CA SER A 192 -11.52 13.00 -17.40
C SER A 192 -10.98 12.44 -16.09
N TRP A 193 -9.72 12.78 -15.78
CA TRP A 193 -9.12 12.60 -14.47
C TRP A 193 -9.21 13.89 -13.67
N TRP A 194 -9.61 13.77 -12.40
CA TRP A 194 -9.75 14.89 -11.48
C TRP A 194 -8.85 14.71 -10.27
N ILE A 195 -8.31 15.83 -9.78
CA ILE A 195 -7.54 15.89 -8.54
C ILE A 195 -7.71 17.24 -7.86
N GLY A 196 -7.71 17.26 -6.53
CA GLY A 196 -7.65 18.50 -5.77
C GLY A 196 -8.16 18.32 -4.34
N PRO A 197 -8.26 19.40 -3.56
CA PRO A 197 -8.91 19.37 -2.25
C PRO A 197 -10.37 18.92 -2.37
N VAL A 198 -10.91 18.29 -1.31
CA VAL A 198 -12.30 17.80 -1.22
C VAL A 198 -13.34 18.80 -1.75
N ASN A 199 -13.18 20.09 -1.47
CA ASN A 199 -14.15 21.13 -1.82
C ASN A 199 -13.89 21.82 -3.18
N ASN A 200 -12.82 21.47 -3.87
CA ASN A 200 -12.45 22.10 -5.14
C ASN A 200 -11.58 21.17 -6.01
N PRO A 201 -12.10 19.99 -6.41
CA PRO A 201 -11.40 19.15 -7.37
C PRO A 201 -11.33 19.84 -8.73
N GLN A 202 -10.23 19.65 -9.46
CA GLN A 202 -9.99 20.22 -10.78
C GLN A 202 -9.63 19.13 -11.77
N VAL A 203 -9.89 19.38 -13.07
CA VAL A 203 -9.46 18.48 -14.15
C VAL A 203 -7.94 18.48 -14.23
N LEU A 204 -7.35 17.29 -14.13
CA LEU A 204 -5.92 17.05 -14.32
C LEU A 204 -5.61 16.81 -15.80
N LEU A 205 -6.32 15.86 -16.41
CA LEU A 205 -6.24 15.50 -17.83
C LEU A 205 -7.64 15.15 -18.33
N ARG A 206 -7.91 15.43 -19.60
CA ARG A 206 -9.17 15.09 -20.28
C ARG A 206 -8.87 14.46 -21.62
N GLU A 207 -9.60 13.42 -21.96
CA GLU A 207 -9.56 12.79 -23.27
C GLU A 207 -9.87 13.82 -24.38
N GLY A 208 -9.17 13.70 -25.50
CA GLY A 208 -9.30 14.61 -26.64
C GLY A 208 -8.57 15.95 -26.49
N ASP A 209 -8.09 16.31 -25.31
CA ASP A 209 -7.26 17.51 -25.13
C ASP A 209 -5.86 17.31 -25.77
N PRO A 210 -5.20 18.39 -26.23
CA PRO A 210 -3.82 18.31 -26.72
C PRO A 210 -2.90 17.69 -25.67
N ALA A 211 -2.11 16.70 -26.08
CA ALA A 211 -1.19 16.02 -25.18
C ALA A 211 0.01 16.94 -24.81
N PRO A 212 0.19 17.30 -23.52
CA PRO A 212 1.30 18.16 -23.12
C PRO A 212 2.65 17.53 -23.51
N GLY A 213 3.53 18.34 -24.12
CA GLY A 213 4.85 17.90 -24.58
C GLY A 213 4.86 17.06 -25.87
N LEU A 214 3.71 16.77 -26.48
CA LEU A 214 3.60 15.95 -27.70
C LEU A 214 2.79 16.66 -28.79
N PRO A 215 3.39 17.61 -29.53
CA PRO A 215 2.70 18.36 -30.57
C PRO A 215 2.07 17.46 -31.63
N GLY A 216 0.78 17.67 -31.90
CA GLY A 216 0.03 16.91 -32.90
C GLY A 216 -0.59 15.61 -32.37
N ASP A 217 -0.42 15.29 -31.09
CA ASP A 217 -1.10 14.18 -30.42
C ASP A 217 -2.16 14.70 -29.43
N GLN A 218 -3.08 13.82 -29.06
CA GLN A 218 -4.15 14.10 -28.10
C GLN A 218 -4.18 13.01 -27.03
N ILE A 219 -4.62 13.40 -25.83
CA ILE A 219 -4.92 12.45 -24.76
C ILE A 219 -6.00 11.49 -25.27
N GLY A 220 -5.75 10.19 -25.15
CA GLY A 220 -6.65 9.12 -25.57
C GLY A 220 -7.53 8.64 -24.41
N GLY A 221 -7.97 7.38 -24.50
CA GLY A 221 -8.84 6.76 -23.50
C GLY A 221 -8.17 6.72 -22.13
N LEU A 222 -8.69 7.53 -21.21
CA LEU A 222 -8.19 7.68 -19.83
C LEU A 222 -8.51 6.44 -18.98
N VAL A 223 -7.85 5.32 -19.27
CA VAL A 223 -8.21 4.01 -18.73
C VAL A 223 -7.35 3.58 -17.55
N SER A 224 -6.21 4.25 -17.36
CA SER A 224 -5.20 3.85 -16.40
C SER A 224 -5.33 4.68 -15.12
N GLY A 225 -5.35 4.04 -13.95
CA GLY A 225 -5.24 4.77 -12.68
C GLY A 225 -3.91 5.51 -12.57
N PHE A 226 -3.84 6.52 -11.71
CA PHE A 226 -2.65 7.34 -11.52
C PHE A 226 -2.22 7.40 -10.05
N SER A 227 -0.95 7.71 -9.80
CA SER A 227 -0.40 7.92 -8.47
C SER A 227 -0.38 9.40 -8.11
N LYS A 228 -0.57 9.73 -6.84
CA LYS A 228 -0.51 11.11 -6.33
C LYS A 228 0.16 11.17 -4.96
N ASN A 229 0.74 12.33 -4.64
CA ASN A 229 1.22 12.62 -3.29
C ASN A 229 0.26 13.55 -2.52
N ASP A 230 0.61 13.84 -1.26
CA ASP A 230 -0.21 14.64 -0.35
C ASP A 230 -0.30 16.12 -0.75
N ALA A 231 0.57 16.61 -1.63
CA ALA A 231 0.53 17.95 -2.18
C ALA A 231 -0.36 18.07 -3.44
N GLY A 232 -0.89 16.95 -3.93
CA GLY A 232 -1.73 16.91 -5.14
C GLY A 232 -0.93 16.90 -6.44
N TYR A 233 0.37 16.64 -6.38
CA TYR A 233 1.18 16.33 -7.55
C TYR A 233 0.93 14.87 -7.96
N ALA A 234 0.68 14.64 -9.24
CA ALA A 234 0.28 13.34 -9.77
C ALA A 234 1.23 12.84 -10.86
N ALA A 235 1.34 11.52 -11.00
CA ALA A 235 1.99 10.84 -12.11
C ALA A 235 0.96 9.97 -12.84
N VAL A 236 0.67 10.32 -14.10
CA VAL A 236 -0.43 9.78 -14.90
C VAL A 236 0.13 9.03 -16.11
N PRO A 237 0.24 7.70 -16.05
CA PRO A 237 0.48 6.89 -17.25
C PRO A 237 -0.82 6.76 -18.03
N ASP A 238 -0.90 7.21 -19.28
CA ASP A 238 -2.12 7.01 -20.06
C ASP A 238 -1.90 6.87 -21.57
N SER A 239 -2.99 6.55 -22.27
CA SER A 239 -3.00 6.37 -23.72
C SER A 239 -3.12 7.70 -24.47
N LEU A 240 -2.59 7.70 -25.68
CA LEU A 240 -2.72 8.75 -26.68
C LEU A 240 -3.68 8.27 -27.78
N GLN A 241 -4.33 9.20 -28.48
CA GLN A 241 -5.17 8.83 -29.63
C GLN A 241 -4.37 8.16 -30.76
N SER A 242 -3.06 8.44 -30.86
CA SER A 242 -2.16 7.74 -31.78
C SER A 242 -1.97 6.24 -31.47
N GLY A 243 -2.49 5.76 -30.32
CA GLY A 243 -2.31 4.39 -29.84
C GLY A 243 -1.03 4.18 -29.02
N ARG A 244 -0.15 5.19 -28.94
CA ARG A 244 1.00 5.20 -28.04
C ARG A 244 0.58 5.48 -26.60
N ARG A 245 1.50 5.32 -25.66
CA ARG A 245 1.34 5.74 -24.26
C ARG A 245 2.37 6.77 -23.85
N ALA A 246 2.03 7.54 -22.83
CA ALA A 246 2.95 8.46 -22.17
C ALA A 246 2.73 8.47 -20.67
N ILE A 247 3.73 8.96 -19.96
CA ILE A 247 3.68 9.27 -18.54
C ILE A 247 3.78 10.78 -18.44
N TRP A 248 2.76 11.39 -17.86
CA TRP A 248 2.77 12.80 -17.48
C TRP A 248 2.89 12.95 -15.98
N ALA A 249 3.37 14.10 -15.53
CA ALA A 249 3.33 14.45 -14.13
C ALA A 249 3.13 15.94 -13.92
N GLY A 250 2.50 16.30 -12.80
CA GLY A 250 2.20 17.69 -12.49
C GLY A 250 0.98 17.87 -11.60
N VAL A 251 0.50 19.11 -11.58
CA VAL A 251 -0.75 19.54 -10.92
C VAL A 251 -1.74 20.03 -11.98
N PRO A 252 -3.03 20.20 -11.66
CA PRO A 252 -4.00 20.78 -12.60
C PRO A 252 -3.49 22.08 -13.23
N GLY A 253 -3.53 22.14 -14.56
CA GLY A 253 -3.07 23.28 -15.35
C GLY A 253 -1.56 23.37 -15.63
N ASP A 254 -0.73 22.53 -14.98
CA ASP A 254 0.73 22.46 -15.21
C ASP A 254 1.20 20.99 -15.27
N VAL A 255 0.50 20.19 -16.08
CA VAL A 255 0.90 18.80 -16.36
C VAL A 255 1.92 18.77 -17.49
N GLN A 256 3.02 18.07 -17.27
CA GLN A 256 4.16 18.03 -18.19
C GLN A 256 4.55 16.58 -18.52
N LEU A 257 5.13 16.38 -19.71
CA LEU A 257 5.57 15.07 -20.17
C LEU A 257 6.81 14.61 -19.38
N VAL A 258 6.77 13.38 -18.87
CA VAL A 258 7.91 12.69 -18.23
C VAL A 258 8.57 11.75 -19.24
N ALA A 259 7.79 10.86 -19.86
CA ALA A 259 8.27 9.91 -20.87
C ALA A 259 7.16 9.53 -21.85
N SER A 260 7.51 9.14 -23.08
CA SER A 260 6.55 8.66 -24.09
C SER A 260 7.11 7.48 -24.87
N GLU A 261 6.26 6.53 -25.25
CA GLU A 261 6.66 5.38 -26.07
C GLU A 261 7.30 5.86 -27.39
N GLY A 262 8.41 5.23 -27.76
CA GLY A 262 9.22 5.56 -28.93
C GLY A 262 10.12 6.78 -28.78
N ALA A 263 10.11 7.49 -27.64
CA ALA A 263 11.09 8.53 -27.36
C ALA A 263 12.45 7.92 -26.98
N PRO A 264 13.58 8.60 -27.29
CA PRO A 264 14.90 8.17 -26.84
C PRO A 264 14.96 8.04 -25.31
N VAL A 265 15.65 7.02 -24.82
CA VAL A 265 15.83 6.80 -23.38
C VAL A 265 17.08 7.57 -22.90
N PRO A 266 16.96 8.48 -21.92
CA PRO A 266 18.11 9.16 -21.34
C PRO A 266 19.13 8.16 -20.78
N GLY A 267 20.39 8.29 -21.17
CA GLY A 267 21.48 7.39 -20.75
C GLY A 267 21.67 6.15 -21.63
N PHE A 268 20.77 5.87 -22.58
CA PHE A 268 20.86 4.69 -23.46
C PHE A 268 20.87 5.14 -24.93
N PRO A 269 22.06 5.34 -25.52
CA PRO A 269 22.17 5.79 -26.91
C PRO A 269 21.52 4.78 -27.86
N GLU A 270 20.79 5.29 -28.86
CA GLU A 270 20.11 4.49 -29.90
C GLU A 270 19.00 3.55 -29.38
N GLN A 271 18.56 3.73 -28.14
CA GLN A 271 17.47 2.98 -27.53
C GLN A 271 16.28 3.88 -27.21
N PHE A 272 15.10 3.27 -27.20
CA PHE A 272 13.82 3.97 -27.08
C PHE A 272 12.95 3.35 -25.99
N PHE A 273 12.07 4.16 -25.41
CA PHE A 273 11.06 3.66 -24.50
C PHE A 273 10.13 2.71 -25.27
N GLY A 274 10.06 1.47 -24.81
CA GLY A 274 9.10 0.48 -25.25
C GLY A 274 7.76 0.69 -24.59
N SER A 275 6.94 -0.37 -24.51
CA SER A 275 5.56 -0.21 -24.07
C SER A 275 5.40 0.09 -22.57
N PHE A 276 4.53 1.05 -22.25
CA PHE A 276 4.07 1.36 -20.88
C PHE A 276 2.78 0.61 -20.49
N ILE A 277 2.36 -0.41 -21.24
CA ILE A 277 1.21 -1.24 -20.85
C ILE A 277 1.47 -1.89 -19.49
N ASN A 278 0.50 -1.75 -18.57
CA ASN A 278 0.56 -2.23 -17.19
C ASN A 278 1.72 -1.66 -16.35
N GLN A 279 2.32 -0.54 -16.77
CA GLN A 279 3.31 0.16 -15.96
C GLN A 279 2.60 1.16 -15.06
N LEU A 280 2.82 1.02 -13.75
CA LEU A 280 2.38 2.01 -12.77
C LEU A 280 3.52 3.00 -12.56
N ALA A 281 3.26 4.28 -12.86
CA ALA A 281 4.11 5.37 -12.41
C ALA A 281 3.70 5.73 -10.99
N GLN A 282 4.68 5.82 -10.09
CA GLN A 282 4.50 6.23 -8.70
C GLN A 282 5.14 7.59 -8.49
N VAL A 283 4.65 8.34 -7.50
CA VAL A 283 5.22 9.64 -7.15
C VAL A 283 5.54 9.74 -5.67
N SER A 284 6.73 10.25 -5.35
CA SER A 284 7.19 10.52 -3.98
C SER A 284 6.61 11.82 -3.43
N SER A 285 6.90 12.12 -2.15
CA SER A 285 6.59 13.43 -1.56
C SER A 285 7.45 14.57 -2.11
N SER A 286 8.63 14.26 -2.69
CA SER A 286 9.54 15.18 -3.37
C SER A 286 9.14 15.46 -4.84
N ASN A 287 7.98 14.97 -5.30
CA ASN A 287 7.50 15.05 -6.68
C ASN A 287 8.33 14.26 -7.70
N GLU A 288 9.11 13.27 -7.24
CA GLU A 288 9.87 12.40 -8.14
C GLU A 288 8.97 11.29 -8.66
N VAL A 289 9.03 11.06 -9.97
CA VAL A 289 8.26 10.01 -10.63
C VAL A 289 9.14 8.79 -10.79
N VAL A 290 8.67 7.65 -10.29
CA VAL A 290 9.34 6.36 -10.42
C VAL A 290 8.50 5.45 -11.28
N PHE A 291 9.10 4.85 -12.30
CA PHE A 291 8.43 3.86 -13.13
C PHE A 291 9.43 2.89 -13.75
N ARG A 292 8.96 1.68 -14.04
CA ARG A 292 9.68 0.74 -14.87
C ARG A 292 9.29 0.95 -16.33
N SER A 293 10.25 0.81 -17.24
CA SER A 293 9.97 0.71 -18.66
C SER A 293 10.77 -0.41 -19.31
N ARG A 294 10.17 -1.00 -20.34
CA ARG A 294 10.88 -1.83 -21.30
C ARG A 294 11.69 -0.93 -22.22
N ILE A 295 12.93 -1.29 -22.49
CA ILE A 295 13.78 -0.59 -23.46
C ILE A 295 13.81 -1.39 -24.75
N VAL A 296 13.69 -0.71 -25.89
CA VAL A 296 13.73 -1.30 -27.23
C VAL A 296 14.81 -0.66 -28.10
N ASP A 297 15.29 -1.38 -29.09
CA ASP A 297 16.16 -0.84 -30.14
C ASP A 297 15.38 -0.09 -31.22
N ALA A 298 16.09 0.44 -32.23
CA ALA A 298 15.48 1.12 -33.37
C ALA A 298 14.52 0.25 -34.21
N SER A 299 14.59 -1.08 -34.08
CA SER A 299 13.69 -2.05 -34.72
C SER A 299 12.54 -2.47 -33.80
N SER A 300 12.34 -1.77 -32.68
CA SER A 300 11.36 -2.08 -31.65
C SER A 300 11.53 -3.46 -31.00
N GLN A 301 12.73 -4.04 -31.09
CA GLN A 301 13.03 -5.29 -30.39
C GLN A 301 13.38 -5.01 -28.93
N PRO A 302 12.84 -5.75 -27.95
CA PRO A 302 13.22 -5.61 -26.55
C PRO A 302 14.71 -5.88 -26.34
N VAL A 303 15.41 -4.96 -25.68
CA VAL A 303 16.83 -5.11 -25.32
C VAL A 303 17.06 -5.17 -23.81
N GLY A 304 16.07 -4.76 -23.00
CA GLY A 304 16.15 -4.84 -21.55
C GLY A 304 14.97 -4.15 -20.87
N ASP A 305 15.02 -4.05 -19.55
CA ASP A 305 14.14 -3.20 -18.75
C ASP A 305 15.00 -2.24 -17.92
N ALA A 306 14.44 -1.10 -17.54
CA ALA A 306 15.06 -0.21 -16.57
C ALA A 306 14.01 0.45 -15.66
N LEU A 307 14.46 0.76 -14.44
CA LEU A 307 13.76 1.59 -13.49
C LEU A 307 14.26 3.02 -13.65
N PHE A 308 13.34 3.96 -13.83
CA PHE A 308 13.63 5.38 -13.98
C PHE A 308 13.12 6.17 -12.79
N VAL A 309 13.84 7.23 -12.43
CA VAL A 309 13.44 8.24 -11.45
C VAL A 309 13.60 9.63 -12.05
N GLY A 310 12.71 10.54 -11.68
CA GLY A 310 12.88 11.96 -11.93
C GLY A 310 11.59 12.68 -12.27
N GLY A 311 11.72 13.96 -12.59
CA GLY A 311 10.61 14.80 -13.01
C GLY A 311 10.63 15.10 -14.51
N PRO A 312 9.66 15.89 -15.01
CA PRO A 312 9.67 16.40 -16.37
C PRO A 312 11.03 17.02 -16.75
N GLY A 313 11.64 16.53 -17.82
CA GLY A 313 12.93 17.01 -18.33
C GLY A 313 14.18 16.61 -17.52
N ASN A 314 14.05 15.90 -16.41
CA ASN A 314 15.17 15.46 -15.56
C ASN A 314 15.01 14.00 -15.15
N LEU A 315 14.94 13.11 -16.14
CA LEU A 315 14.78 11.67 -15.94
C LEU A 315 16.14 10.97 -16.00
N SER A 316 16.40 10.08 -15.05
CA SER A 316 17.59 9.22 -15.00
C SER A 316 17.19 7.76 -14.77
N SER A 317 18.04 6.82 -15.21
CA SER A 317 17.91 5.41 -14.84
C SER A 317 18.59 5.13 -13.50
N VAL A 318 17.96 4.29 -12.71
CA VAL A 318 18.39 3.88 -11.36
C VAL A 318 18.97 2.47 -11.38
N LEU A 319 18.29 1.56 -12.08
CA LEU A 319 18.67 0.17 -12.29
C LEU A 319 18.26 -0.24 -13.70
N ALA A 320 19.08 -1.00 -14.39
CA ALA A 320 18.80 -1.54 -15.71
C ALA A 320 19.24 -3.00 -15.85
N THR A 321 18.60 -3.73 -16.77
CA THR A 321 19.09 -5.04 -17.20
C THR A 321 20.52 -4.92 -17.72
N GLY A 322 21.40 -5.81 -17.25
CA GLY A 322 22.83 -5.83 -17.54
C GLY A 322 23.68 -5.09 -16.51
N ASP A 323 23.09 -4.27 -15.63
CA ASP A 323 23.84 -3.61 -14.57
C ASP A 323 24.40 -4.64 -13.57
N PRO A 324 25.56 -4.36 -12.94
CA PRO A 324 26.07 -5.18 -11.85
C PRO A 324 25.06 -5.30 -10.70
N SER A 325 24.98 -6.49 -10.11
CA SER A 325 24.19 -6.72 -8.89
C SER A 325 24.75 -5.90 -7.73
N PRO A 326 23.91 -5.28 -6.90
CA PRO A 326 24.36 -4.61 -5.67
C PRO A 326 24.80 -5.60 -4.57
N PHE A 327 24.57 -6.91 -4.75
CA PHE A 327 24.80 -7.92 -3.70
C PHE A 327 26.02 -8.83 -3.90
N GLY A 328 26.74 -8.72 -5.02
CA GLY A 328 27.89 -9.58 -5.26
C GLY A 328 28.64 -9.32 -6.56
N GLU A 329 29.94 -9.60 -6.55
CA GLU A 329 30.77 -9.56 -7.75
C GLU A 329 30.35 -10.67 -8.74
N GLY A 330 30.30 -10.33 -10.03
CA GLY A 330 30.01 -11.29 -11.11
C GLY A 330 28.53 -11.64 -11.30
N GLU A 331 27.60 -11.00 -10.58
CA GLU A 331 26.17 -11.07 -10.86
C GLU A 331 25.70 -9.84 -11.63
N THR A 332 24.71 -10.02 -12.51
CA THR A 332 24.06 -8.95 -13.27
C THR A 332 22.54 -8.98 -13.09
N ILE A 333 21.90 -7.82 -13.21
CA ILE A 333 20.44 -7.72 -13.20
C ILE A 333 19.89 -8.21 -14.54
N GLN A 334 19.03 -9.22 -14.53
CA GLN A 334 18.37 -9.73 -15.73
C GLN A 334 16.98 -9.14 -15.92
N THR A 335 16.20 -9.10 -14.86
CA THR A 335 14.83 -8.58 -14.89
C THR A 335 14.60 -7.68 -13.69
N ILE A 336 13.69 -6.72 -13.88
CA ILE A 336 13.27 -5.78 -12.85
C ILE A 336 11.75 -5.84 -12.78
N GLY A 337 11.20 -5.91 -11.56
CA GLY A 337 9.77 -5.89 -11.29
C GLY A 337 9.20 -4.47 -11.27
N THR A 338 7.90 -4.38 -11.04
CA THR A 338 7.24 -3.10 -10.79
C THR A 338 7.67 -2.59 -9.40
N PRO A 339 8.12 -1.33 -9.27
CA PRO A 339 8.53 -0.78 -7.99
C PRO A 339 7.32 -0.53 -7.07
N SER A 340 7.56 -0.60 -5.77
CA SER A 340 6.76 0.07 -4.74
C SER A 340 7.61 1.18 -4.13
N LEU A 341 7.03 2.36 -3.96
CA LEU A 341 7.70 3.56 -3.46
C LEU A 341 6.99 4.06 -2.21
N ASN A 342 7.75 4.39 -1.16
CA ASN A 342 7.22 5.12 -0.01
C ASN A 342 7.39 6.65 -0.19
N ARG A 343 6.81 7.45 0.70
CA ARG A 343 6.84 8.91 0.59
C ARG A 343 8.24 9.50 0.75
N VAL A 344 9.13 8.81 1.46
CA VAL A 344 10.51 9.29 1.74
C VAL A 344 11.51 8.98 0.63
N GLY A 345 11.08 8.39 -0.48
CA GLY A 345 11.96 8.14 -1.63
C GLY A 345 12.73 6.82 -1.53
N LYS A 346 12.23 5.85 -0.76
CA LYS A 346 12.75 4.48 -0.74
C LYS A 346 11.90 3.58 -1.62
N ALA A 347 12.56 2.90 -2.55
CA ALA A 347 11.93 1.96 -3.46
C ALA A 347 12.11 0.51 -2.97
N LEU A 348 11.13 -0.33 -3.28
CA LEU A 348 11.13 -1.77 -3.11
C LEU A 348 10.89 -2.39 -4.48
N VAL A 349 11.77 -3.28 -4.93
CA VAL A 349 11.68 -3.88 -6.26
C VAL A 349 12.02 -5.36 -6.21
N THR A 350 11.34 -6.16 -7.02
CA THR A 350 11.78 -7.52 -7.32
C THR A 350 12.78 -7.49 -8.47
N ALA A 351 13.77 -8.37 -8.45
CA ALA A 351 14.69 -8.52 -9.56
C ALA A 351 15.09 -9.98 -9.74
N THR A 352 15.47 -10.37 -10.94
CA THR A 352 16.22 -11.61 -11.17
C THR A 352 17.68 -11.25 -11.39
N LEU A 353 18.57 -11.86 -10.63
CA LEU A 353 20.02 -11.75 -10.79
C LEU A 353 20.55 -12.98 -11.52
N GLU A 354 21.54 -12.82 -12.38
CA GLU A 354 22.25 -13.90 -13.07
C GLU A 354 23.74 -13.83 -12.79
N SER A 355 24.30 -14.94 -12.33
CA SER A 355 25.74 -15.13 -12.14
C SER A 355 26.47 -15.41 -13.46
N GLU A 356 27.80 -15.27 -13.48
CA GLU A 356 28.64 -15.60 -14.66
C GLU A 356 28.43 -17.02 -15.22
N ASN A 357 27.97 -17.97 -14.40
CA ASN A 357 27.70 -19.34 -14.81
C ASN A 357 26.28 -19.54 -15.40
N GLY A 358 25.49 -18.47 -15.55
CA GLY A 358 24.11 -18.52 -16.06
C GLY A 358 23.06 -18.97 -15.05
N ASN A 359 23.44 -19.11 -13.76
CA ASN A 359 22.46 -19.42 -12.72
C ASN A 359 21.70 -18.14 -12.33
N THR A 360 20.38 -18.24 -12.28
CA THR A 360 19.50 -17.13 -11.91
C THR A 360 18.89 -17.30 -10.53
N ARG A 361 18.73 -16.20 -9.79
CA ARG A 361 17.94 -16.16 -8.54
C ARG A 361 17.09 -14.91 -8.46
N GLY A 362 15.87 -15.05 -7.92
CA GLY A 362 14.96 -13.94 -7.69
C GLY A 362 15.25 -13.29 -6.34
N VAL A 363 15.25 -11.97 -6.27
CA VAL A 363 15.44 -11.19 -5.04
C VAL A 363 14.33 -10.16 -4.88
N LEU A 364 14.02 -9.82 -3.64
CA LEU A 364 13.31 -8.60 -3.27
C LEU A 364 14.31 -7.71 -2.55
N MET A 365 14.44 -6.47 -3.01
CA MET A 365 15.40 -5.52 -2.47
C MET A 365 14.79 -4.14 -2.30
N SER A 366 15.30 -3.40 -1.33
CA SER A 366 14.97 -2.00 -1.12
C SER A 366 16.19 -1.10 -1.23
N PHE A 367 16.05 0.10 -1.74
CA PHE A 367 17.13 1.09 -1.85
C PHE A 367 16.55 2.51 -1.84
N ASP A 368 17.36 3.48 -1.48
CA ASP A 368 17.01 4.90 -1.59
C ASP A 368 17.21 5.35 -3.05
N LEU A 369 16.28 6.16 -3.59
CA LEU A 369 16.34 6.59 -4.99
C LEU A 369 17.61 7.39 -5.33
N ASP A 370 18.18 8.07 -4.34
CA ASP A 370 19.43 8.83 -4.47
C ASP A 370 20.69 7.94 -4.47
N ASP A 371 20.61 6.73 -3.93
CA ASP A 371 21.73 5.78 -3.87
C ASP A 371 21.26 4.33 -4.07
N PRO A 372 20.98 3.92 -5.32
CA PRO A 372 20.47 2.59 -5.59
C PRO A 372 21.48 1.47 -5.39
N MET A 373 22.77 1.80 -5.28
CA MET A 373 23.83 0.82 -5.04
C MET A 373 23.98 0.49 -3.55
N ASP A 374 23.46 1.34 -2.64
CA ASP A 374 23.27 1.00 -1.23
C ASP A 374 21.97 0.19 -1.02
N ALA A 375 21.79 -0.85 -1.82
CA ALA A 375 20.62 -1.70 -1.75
C ALA A 375 20.69 -2.65 -0.55
N SER A 376 19.54 -2.81 0.11
CA SER A 376 19.31 -3.80 1.15
C SER A 376 18.54 -4.99 0.59
N LEU A 377 19.12 -6.19 0.69
CA LEU A 377 18.43 -7.43 0.38
C LEU A 377 17.36 -7.72 1.45
N ILE A 378 16.11 -7.89 1.02
CA ILE A 378 15.00 -8.22 1.93
C ILE A 378 14.82 -9.73 2.04
N VAL A 379 14.74 -10.42 0.90
CA VAL A 379 14.55 -11.87 0.82
C VAL A 379 14.91 -12.36 -0.58
N GLU A 380 15.33 -13.61 -0.72
CA GLU A 380 15.60 -14.25 -2.01
C GLU A 380 14.85 -15.58 -2.22
N VAL A 381 14.65 -15.94 -3.48
CA VAL A 381 14.12 -17.25 -3.87
C VAL A 381 15.12 -18.33 -3.49
N GLY A 382 14.65 -19.36 -2.80
CA GLY A 382 15.47 -20.40 -2.21
C GLY A 382 15.60 -20.28 -0.69
N ASP A 383 15.41 -19.10 -0.12
CA ASP A 383 15.37 -18.91 1.33
C ASP A 383 14.25 -19.75 1.96
N ILE A 384 14.51 -20.30 3.15
CA ILE A 384 13.44 -20.89 3.96
C ILE A 384 12.56 -19.76 4.46
N ALA A 385 11.28 -19.81 4.11
CA ALA A 385 10.33 -18.78 4.53
C ALA A 385 10.20 -18.79 6.06
N PRO A 386 10.36 -17.62 6.73
CA PRO A 386 10.29 -17.53 8.18
C PRO A 386 9.02 -18.18 8.73
N GLY A 387 9.15 -18.91 9.84
CA GLY A 387 8.05 -19.66 10.46
C GLY A 387 7.60 -20.91 9.71
N THR A 388 8.36 -21.37 8.71
CA THR A 388 8.12 -22.61 7.97
C THR A 388 9.41 -23.40 7.78
N ASP A 389 9.31 -24.65 7.32
CA ASP A 389 10.45 -25.47 6.86
C ASP A 389 10.55 -25.51 5.33
N THR A 390 9.97 -24.53 4.65
CA THR A 390 9.74 -24.56 3.20
C THR A 390 10.43 -23.40 2.50
N ALA A 391 11.05 -23.70 1.36
CA ALA A 391 11.71 -22.70 0.54
C ALA A 391 10.73 -21.81 -0.22
N ILE A 392 11.10 -20.54 -0.36
CA ILE A 392 10.46 -19.58 -1.24
C ILE A 392 10.77 -19.95 -2.69
N THR A 393 9.74 -19.98 -3.52
CA THR A 393 9.81 -20.34 -4.95
C THR A 393 9.56 -19.17 -5.88
N SER A 394 8.91 -18.12 -5.39
CA SER A 394 8.60 -16.91 -6.15
C SER A 394 8.33 -15.74 -5.21
N LEU A 395 8.70 -14.53 -5.65
CA LEU A 395 8.47 -13.27 -4.96
C LEU A 395 7.61 -12.35 -5.86
N PRO A 396 6.28 -12.32 -5.69
CA PRO A 396 5.40 -11.47 -6.50
C PRO A 396 5.59 -9.96 -6.26
N GLY A 397 6.12 -9.57 -5.10
CA GLY A 397 6.37 -8.17 -4.74
C GLY A 397 6.05 -7.87 -3.29
N GLY A 398 5.94 -6.58 -2.97
CA GLY A 398 5.59 -6.11 -1.64
C GLY A 398 5.26 -4.63 -1.60
N TYR A 399 5.05 -4.14 -0.40
CA TYR A 399 4.81 -2.75 -0.05
C TYR A 399 5.88 -2.30 0.94
N ILE A 400 6.24 -1.02 0.87
CA ILE A 400 7.14 -0.36 1.81
C ILE A 400 6.44 0.87 2.40
N ASN A 401 6.49 1.04 3.71
CA ASN A 401 5.99 2.25 4.40
C ASN A 401 7.11 3.28 4.60
N ASP A 402 6.80 4.47 5.10
CA ASP A 402 7.75 5.57 5.27
C ASP A 402 8.82 5.27 6.36
N ARG A 403 8.54 4.34 7.29
CA ARG A 403 9.57 3.79 8.21
C ARG A 403 10.56 2.83 7.55
N GLY A 404 10.28 2.38 6.33
CA GLY A 404 11.06 1.36 5.64
C GLY A 404 10.74 -0.08 6.05
N ASP A 405 9.63 -0.30 6.76
CA ASP A 405 9.11 -1.65 6.96
C ASP A 405 8.57 -2.18 5.62
N VAL A 406 8.79 -3.47 5.36
CA VAL A 406 8.42 -4.13 4.12
C VAL A 406 7.42 -5.24 4.38
N LEU A 407 6.23 -5.13 3.80
CA LEU A 407 5.25 -6.22 3.72
C LEU A 407 5.41 -6.89 2.37
N PHE A 408 5.81 -8.16 2.32
CA PHE A 408 5.98 -8.87 1.06
C PHE A 408 5.17 -10.15 1.00
N SER A 409 4.85 -10.58 -0.22
CA SER A 409 4.27 -11.89 -0.46
C SER A 409 5.29 -12.85 -1.07
N ALA A 410 5.07 -14.14 -0.85
CA ALA A 410 5.89 -15.17 -1.45
C ALA A 410 5.08 -16.45 -1.71
N ARG A 411 5.52 -17.22 -2.71
CA ARG A 411 5.03 -18.58 -2.95
C ARG A 411 5.98 -19.60 -2.34
N LEU A 412 5.40 -20.61 -1.69
CA LEU A 412 6.12 -21.66 -0.98
C LEU A 412 6.01 -23.00 -1.73
N ALA A 413 7.08 -23.81 -1.67
CA ALA A 413 7.07 -25.15 -2.25
C ALA A 413 6.18 -26.13 -1.46
N GLY A 414 5.33 -26.92 -2.13
CA GLY A 414 4.71 -28.10 -1.50
C GLY A 414 3.51 -27.87 -0.58
N PHE A 415 2.87 -26.69 -0.64
CA PHE A 415 1.60 -26.42 0.06
C PHE A 415 0.38 -26.48 -0.89
N GLY A 416 -0.71 -27.08 -0.42
CA GLY A 416 -2.05 -27.06 -1.04
C GLY A 416 -2.29 -28.05 -2.20
N PRO A 417 -3.57 -28.30 -2.57
CA PRO A 417 -3.94 -29.19 -3.69
C PRO A 417 -3.51 -28.69 -5.08
N ALA A 418 -3.03 -27.44 -5.16
CA ALA A 418 -2.50 -26.81 -6.37
C ALA A 418 -0.96 -26.62 -6.35
N ASN A 419 -0.23 -27.15 -5.36
CA ASN A 419 1.24 -27.10 -5.21
C ASN A 419 1.88 -25.70 -5.05
N PHE A 420 1.13 -24.65 -4.72
CA PHE A 420 1.68 -23.32 -4.42
C PHE A 420 0.98 -22.71 -3.21
N GLY A 421 1.57 -22.86 -2.02
CA GLY A 421 1.11 -22.10 -0.86
C GLY A 421 1.51 -20.63 -1.02
N HIS A 422 0.60 -19.72 -0.69
CA HIS A 422 0.87 -18.30 -0.68
C HIS A 422 0.95 -17.79 0.77
N GLY A 423 1.83 -16.81 1.02
CA GLY A 423 1.96 -16.20 2.33
C GLY A 423 2.37 -14.73 2.27
N TYR A 424 2.29 -14.10 3.43
CA TYR A 424 2.69 -12.72 3.67
C TYR A 424 3.58 -12.65 4.90
N TRP A 425 4.65 -11.86 4.75
CA TRP A 425 5.63 -11.62 5.79
C TRP A 425 5.88 -10.13 5.91
N LEU A 426 6.14 -9.70 7.14
CA LEU A 426 6.45 -8.33 7.46
C LEU A 426 7.89 -8.27 7.96
N LYS A 427 8.73 -7.53 7.25
CA LYS A 427 10.13 -7.27 7.57
C LYS A 427 10.24 -5.82 8.06
N PRO A 428 10.24 -5.56 9.37
CA PRO A 428 10.50 -4.22 9.85
C PRO A 428 11.93 -3.80 9.52
N ALA A 429 12.16 -2.51 9.35
CA ALA A 429 13.49 -1.99 8.99
C ALA A 429 14.59 -2.39 9.99
N ASP A 430 14.23 -2.54 11.27
CA ASP A 430 15.13 -2.75 12.40
C ASP A 430 15.05 -4.14 13.03
N ARG A 431 14.22 -5.04 12.51
CA ARG A 431 13.87 -6.33 13.14
C ARG A 431 13.91 -7.51 12.16
N PRO A 432 13.96 -8.76 12.66
CA PRO A 432 13.81 -9.94 11.81
C PRO A 432 12.43 -9.99 11.13
N THR A 433 12.36 -10.71 10.02
CA THR A 433 11.11 -10.96 9.29
C THR A 433 10.14 -11.76 10.17
N GLN A 434 8.88 -11.34 10.20
CA GLN A 434 7.81 -11.98 10.96
C GLN A 434 6.73 -12.50 10.01
N VAL A 435 6.12 -13.62 10.38
CA VAL A 435 4.99 -14.20 9.64
C VAL A 435 3.74 -13.39 9.90
N VAL A 436 3.07 -12.93 8.84
CA VAL A 436 1.72 -12.36 8.95
C VAL A 436 0.68 -13.45 8.79
N SER A 437 0.70 -14.16 7.65
CA SER A 437 -0.14 -15.34 7.41
C SER A 437 0.40 -16.16 6.25
N PHE A 438 0.12 -17.46 6.21
CA PHE A 438 0.32 -18.28 5.01
C PHE A 438 -0.71 -19.41 4.91
N GLU A 439 -0.95 -19.90 3.69
CA GLU A 439 -1.87 -21.01 3.44
C GLU A 439 -1.43 -22.30 4.15
N GLY A 440 -2.38 -22.98 4.79
CA GLY A 440 -2.09 -24.17 5.61
C GLY A 440 -1.52 -23.83 6.99
N GLN A 441 -1.31 -22.55 7.33
CA GLN A 441 -1.04 -22.15 8.70
C GLN A 441 -2.29 -22.37 9.55
N THR A 442 -2.09 -22.95 10.73
CA THR A 442 -3.09 -22.93 11.77
C THR A 442 -2.90 -21.67 12.62
N ILE A 443 -3.91 -20.81 12.68
CA ILE A 443 -3.86 -19.58 13.47
C ILE A 443 -4.65 -19.71 14.76
N ASP A 444 -4.06 -19.21 15.85
CA ASP A 444 -4.73 -19.02 17.12
C ASP A 444 -5.19 -17.57 17.26
N PHE A 445 -6.47 -17.35 17.51
CA PHE A 445 -7.01 -16.02 17.80
C PHE A 445 -8.09 -16.08 18.87
N LEU A 446 -8.38 -14.94 19.50
CA LEU A 446 -9.43 -14.86 20.51
C LEU A 446 -10.78 -14.54 19.85
N GLU A 447 -11.71 -15.49 19.87
CA GLU A 447 -13.11 -15.31 19.49
C GLU A 447 -13.94 -15.26 20.78
N GLN A 448 -14.56 -14.12 21.08
CA GLN A 448 -15.37 -13.93 22.30
C GLN A 448 -14.61 -14.30 23.60
N GLY A 449 -13.30 -14.01 23.65
CA GLY A 449 -12.43 -14.31 24.78
C GLY A 449 -12.00 -15.78 24.90
N LYS A 450 -12.30 -16.62 23.90
CA LYS A 450 -11.81 -18.00 23.81
C LYS A 450 -10.78 -18.12 22.70
N LEU A 451 -9.71 -18.84 22.98
CA LEU A 451 -8.75 -19.20 21.95
C LEU A 451 -9.42 -20.15 20.96
N VAL A 452 -9.47 -19.76 19.70
CA VAL A 452 -9.96 -20.54 18.58
C VAL A 452 -8.83 -20.74 17.60
N GLN A 453 -8.71 -21.98 17.16
CA GLN A 453 -7.68 -22.43 16.26
C GLN A 453 -8.33 -22.76 14.90
N ARG A 454 -7.88 -22.13 13.82
CA ARG A 454 -8.42 -22.40 12.46
C ARG A 454 -7.32 -22.52 11.43
N ASP A 455 -7.52 -23.44 10.49
CA ASP A 455 -6.64 -23.64 9.35
C ASP A 455 -6.99 -22.66 8.23
N LEU A 456 -5.97 -21.95 7.75
CA LEU A 456 -6.09 -20.97 6.68
C LEU A 456 -6.19 -21.66 5.32
N ARG A 457 -7.32 -21.42 4.64
CA ARG A 457 -7.57 -21.91 3.28
C ARG A 457 -6.92 -21.00 2.22
N THR A 458 -6.94 -19.69 2.44
CA THR A 458 -6.27 -18.72 1.57
C THR A 458 -5.64 -17.61 2.40
N SER A 459 -4.41 -17.23 2.07
CA SER A 459 -3.83 -15.97 2.53
C SER A 459 -4.47 -14.84 1.69
N GLY A 460 -5.40 -14.04 2.24
CA GLY A 460 -6.08 -13.00 1.46
C GLY A 460 -5.19 -11.82 1.08
N ILE A 461 -5.74 -10.83 0.38
CA ILE A 461 -4.95 -9.70 -0.13
C ILE A 461 -4.71 -8.70 1.01
N PRO A 462 -3.45 -8.38 1.37
CA PRO A 462 -3.17 -7.36 2.38
C PRO A 462 -3.68 -6.01 1.89
N THR A 463 -4.16 -5.20 2.83
CA THR A 463 -4.90 -3.98 2.50
C THR A 463 -4.06 -2.72 2.59
N GLY A 464 -2.75 -2.94 2.60
CA GLY A 464 -1.69 -1.95 2.78
C GLY A 464 -0.87 -2.24 4.03
N LEU A 465 0.13 -1.40 4.22
CA LEU A 465 1.02 -1.41 5.36
C LEU A 465 1.01 -0.01 5.95
N SER A 466 0.57 0.13 7.20
CA SER A 466 0.59 1.43 7.88
C SER A 466 1.99 1.79 8.36
N GLU A 467 2.21 3.06 8.70
CA GLU A 467 3.41 3.57 9.38
C GLU A 467 3.57 3.03 10.80
N MET A 468 2.55 2.38 11.35
CA MET A 468 2.68 1.66 12.62
C MET A 468 3.10 0.20 12.42
N GLY A 469 3.27 -0.27 11.17
CA GLY A 469 3.56 -1.67 10.86
C GLY A 469 2.33 -2.55 11.07
N THR A 470 1.15 -1.98 10.86
CA THR A 470 -0.12 -2.69 10.95
C THR A 470 -0.59 -3.09 9.56
N VAL A 471 -1.10 -4.30 9.44
CA VAL A 471 -1.60 -4.86 8.17
C VAL A 471 -3.01 -5.37 8.38
N GLY A 472 -3.96 -4.89 7.58
CA GLY A 472 -5.28 -5.52 7.48
C GLY A 472 -5.20 -6.72 6.53
N VAL A 473 -5.70 -7.87 6.97
CA VAL A 473 -5.69 -9.11 6.16
C VAL A 473 -7.06 -9.75 6.20
N LEU A 474 -7.61 -10.04 5.02
CA LEU A 474 -8.79 -10.88 4.91
C LEU A 474 -8.35 -12.34 4.95
N LEU A 475 -8.90 -13.14 5.88
CA LEU A 475 -8.57 -14.55 6.01
C LEU A 475 -9.81 -15.41 5.76
N SER A 476 -9.63 -16.55 5.10
CA SER A 476 -10.66 -17.56 4.92
C SER A 476 -10.23 -18.89 5.52
N PHE A 477 -11.19 -19.63 6.07
CA PHE A 477 -10.91 -20.84 6.84
C PHE A 477 -11.40 -22.11 6.13
N GLU A 478 -10.72 -23.23 6.32
CA GLU A 478 -11.11 -24.51 5.71
C GLU A 478 -12.50 -24.99 6.15
N GLN A 479 -12.85 -24.73 7.41
CA GLN A 479 -14.12 -25.11 8.03
C GLN A 479 -15.30 -24.22 7.59
N GLY A 480 -15.06 -23.27 6.68
CA GLY A 480 -16.02 -22.26 6.24
C GLY A 480 -15.90 -20.95 7.02
N GLY A 481 -16.47 -19.90 6.45
CA GLY A 481 -16.37 -18.54 6.96
C GLY A 481 -15.04 -17.85 6.65
N GLY A 482 -14.80 -16.75 7.34
CA GLY A 482 -13.65 -15.89 7.17
C GLY A 482 -13.85 -14.60 7.95
N GLY A 483 -12.89 -13.69 7.85
CA GLY A 483 -12.99 -12.41 8.52
C GLY A 483 -11.84 -11.48 8.21
N LEU A 484 -12.03 -10.22 8.62
CA LEU A 484 -10.98 -9.21 8.62
C LEU A 484 -10.18 -9.33 9.91
N PHE A 485 -8.87 -9.42 9.76
CA PHE A 485 -7.91 -9.47 10.86
C PHE A 485 -6.96 -8.28 10.78
N LEU A 486 -6.54 -7.84 11.95
CA LEU A 486 -5.46 -6.88 12.12
C LEU A 486 -4.22 -7.63 12.56
N ALA A 487 -3.20 -7.62 11.71
CA ALA A 487 -1.87 -8.06 12.06
C ALA A 487 -1.10 -6.85 12.61
N GLN A 488 -0.82 -6.86 13.91
CA GLN A 488 0.03 -5.85 14.54
C GLN A 488 1.35 -6.47 14.95
N ILE A 489 2.44 -5.82 14.54
CA ILE A 489 3.72 -6.05 15.20
C ILE A 489 3.62 -5.40 16.56
N ASN A 490 3.67 -6.20 17.63
CA ASN A 490 3.80 -5.63 18.97
C ASN A 490 5.03 -4.71 18.98
N PRO A 491 4.89 -3.41 19.27
CA PRO A 491 6.05 -2.62 19.61
C PRO A 491 6.68 -3.34 20.80
N ILE A 492 7.94 -3.75 20.67
CA ILE A 492 8.71 -4.11 21.86
C ILE A 492 8.56 -2.88 22.76
N PRO A 493 7.99 -2.99 23.97
CA PRO A 493 7.83 -1.84 24.84
C PRO A 493 9.20 -1.17 24.90
N GLU A 494 9.30 0.08 24.44
CA GLU A 494 10.62 0.70 24.35
C GLU A 494 11.30 0.52 25.71
N PRO A 495 12.55 0.02 25.74
CA PRO A 495 13.24 -0.23 27.00
C PRO A 495 13.22 1.01 27.90
N SER A 496 13.16 2.22 27.33
CA SER A 496 13.00 3.49 28.05
C SER A 496 11.82 3.49 29.03
N THR A 497 10.62 3.02 28.67
CA THR A 497 9.43 3.06 29.53
C THR A 497 9.47 2.02 30.64
N SER A 498 9.92 0.80 30.31
CA SER A 498 10.05 -0.28 31.29
C SER A 498 11.22 -0.01 32.25
N ILE A 499 12.34 0.51 31.75
CA ILE A 499 13.49 0.92 32.56
C ILE A 499 13.15 2.16 33.39
N LEU A 500 12.45 3.18 32.86
CA LEU A 500 12.00 4.33 33.65
C LEU A 500 11.05 3.90 34.76
N LEU A 501 10.15 2.94 34.51
CA LEU A 501 9.26 2.41 35.53
C LEU A 501 10.04 1.65 36.61
N VAL A 502 10.98 0.78 36.21
CA VAL A 502 11.82 0.02 37.15
C VAL A 502 12.77 0.92 37.93
N VAL A 503 13.38 1.92 37.29
CA VAL A 503 14.22 2.95 37.93
C VAL A 503 13.39 3.82 38.84
N ALA A 504 12.20 4.27 38.44
CA ALA A 504 11.30 5.04 39.30
C ALA A 504 10.87 4.24 40.53
N VAL A 505 10.46 2.97 40.36
CA VAL A 505 10.10 2.08 41.47
C VAL A 505 11.30 1.83 42.39
N SER A 506 12.49 1.63 41.83
CA SER A 506 13.73 1.42 42.60
C SER A 506 14.16 2.69 43.35
N CYS A 507 14.05 3.87 42.73
CA CYS A 507 14.30 5.16 43.36
C CYS A 507 13.30 5.46 44.47
N VAL A 508 12.01 5.17 44.27
CA VAL A 508 10.97 5.32 45.31
C VAL A 508 11.22 4.35 46.48
N ALA A 509 11.61 3.10 46.19
CA ALA A 509 11.95 2.12 47.22
C ALA A 509 13.21 2.52 48.03
N LEU A 510 14.21 3.09 47.36
CA LEU A 510 15.43 3.62 48.00
C LEU A 510 15.14 4.89 48.83
N LEU A 511 14.29 5.79 48.33
CA LEU A 511 13.86 6.99 49.05
C LEU A 511 13.00 6.67 50.28
N ARG A 512 12.20 5.59 50.26
CA ARG A 512 11.43 5.12 51.43
C ARG A 512 12.27 4.42 52.51
N ARG A 513 13.49 3.98 52.17
CA ARG A 513 14.42 3.33 53.12
C ARG A 513 15.39 4.30 53.79
N ARG A 514 15.42 5.55 53.35
CA ARG A 514 16.04 6.68 54.06
C ARG A 514 14.99 7.37 54.92
#